data_AF-A0A9D7J3K8-F1
#
_entry.id   AF-A0A9D7J3K8-F1
#
_cell.length_a   1.000
_cell.length_b   1.000
_cell.length_c   1.000
_cell.angle_alpha   90.00
_cell.angle_beta   90.00
_cell.angle_gamma   90.00
#
_symmetry.space_group_name_H-M   'P 1'
#
loop_
_entity.id
_entity.type
_entity.pdbx_description
1 polymer ?
#
loop_
_entity_poly.entity_id
_entity_poly.type
_entity_poly.pdbx_seq_one_letter_code
_entity_poly.pdbx_strand_id
1 'polypeptide(L)'
;MVRRAGLAVALGLAVVLWTALLPTSLDALWPWPPPELGSTIGRVGQVVDWILQPTISYIVLIALAVWAGRRRLYRLSAHLLLSSMLTFSFTTILKATVRRNRPDTPWLGDLHADASFPSGHSSALSALALGLIVLAVVARFTRRRTLALAGLGIALVLTVWADRLLLHVHHVSDVMAGSLVAGFAAATSWLLVRLQLVAPTHGAKPQRRVEVKPVDPTYAVVVNPARVRDTELLRRLVRAAAVEHGWREVGWFETTLANPGAGATRAAIDAGAQFVLVAGGDGTLRAAAGPLVRSTAALSVLPFGSGDLLARNLRLPQDTVDALAVAFGGTTRPLDLLRAEAAGRVEVALVMAGVGADAAVLADTREPLKQLLGAGAYLVAGAKHVTARPVRTGIAVDDSAPTWGYASLVSVGNVGELRPGVALMPGANASDGRLDIVAASPRHARDVLRMMAGTLAGSRRGHGLDRYRGRRVEVTTEQPVPCQVDGDVLGNVTSLTVEVVPSALRIRTR
;
A
#
# COMPACT_ATOMS: atom_id res chain seq x y z
N MET A 1 -18.77 0.28 -9.56
CA MET A 1 -19.34 -0.35 -8.35
C MET A 1 -20.47 -1.33 -8.71
N VAL A 2 -21.48 -0.89 -9.47
CA VAL A 2 -22.63 -1.71 -9.93
C VAL A 2 -22.23 -3.04 -10.57
N ARG A 3 -21.29 -3.04 -11.53
CA ARG A 3 -20.83 -4.29 -12.19
C ARG A 3 -20.18 -5.30 -11.24
N ARG A 4 -19.44 -4.84 -10.23
CA ARG A 4 -18.78 -5.72 -9.24
C ARG A 4 -19.79 -6.33 -8.27
N ALA A 5 -20.72 -5.50 -7.79
CA ALA A 5 -21.80 -5.94 -6.94
C ALA A 5 -22.70 -6.96 -7.66
N GLY A 6 -23.04 -6.69 -8.92
CA GLY A 6 -23.84 -7.60 -9.75
C GLY A 6 -23.21 -8.99 -9.90
N LEU A 7 -21.89 -9.07 -10.18
CA LEU A 7 -21.20 -10.36 -10.28
C LEU A 7 -21.18 -11.12 -8.95
N ALA A 8 -20.85 -10.45 -7.83
CA ALA A 8 -20.81 -11.09 -6.52
C ALA A 8 -22.20 -11.59 -6.10
N VAL A 9 -23.26 -10.80 -6.34
CA VAL A 9 -24.64 -11.19 -6.08
C VAL A 9 -25.05 -12.36 -6.96
N ALA A 10 -24.77 -12.31 -8.27
CA ALA A 10 -25.11 -13.39 -9.19
C ALA A 10 -24.44 -14.71 -8.81
N LEU A 11 -23.15 -14.68 -8.47
CA LEU A 11 -22.43 -15.89 -8.02
C LEU A 11 -22.91 -16.35 -6.64
N GLY A 12 -23.26 -15.44 -5.74
CA GLY A 12 -23.85 -15.79 -4.44
C GLY A 12 -25.20 -16.49 -4.59
N LEU A 13 -26.08 -15.94 -5.43
CA LEU A 13 -27.36 -16.58 -5.79
C LEU A 13 -27.14 -17.94 -6.45
N ALA A 14 -26.14 -18.05 -7.34
CA ALA A 14 -25.78 -19.33 -7.95
C ALA A 14 -25.32 -20.35 -6.90
N VAL A 15 -24.49 -19.98 -5.91
CA VAL A 15 -24.09 -20.87 -4.82
C VAL A 15 -25.30 -21.31 -3.99
N VAL A 16 -26.20 -20.39 -3.65
CA VAL A 16 -27.42 -20.70 -2.89
C VAL A 16 -28.33 -21.64 -3.66
N LEU A 17 -28.62 -21.33 -4.93
CA LEU A 17 -29.45 -22.17 -5.80
C LEU A 17 -28.81 -23.55 -6.02
N TRP A 18 -27.50 -23.62 -6.28
CA TRP A 18 -26.79 -24.88 -6.45
C TRP A 18 -26.83 -25.75 -5.19
N THR A 19 -26.70 -25.11 -4.02
CA THR A 19 -26.76 -25.81 -2.72
C THR A 19 -28.18 -26.27 -2.41
N ALA A 20 -29.20 -25.44 -2.67
CA ALA A 20 -30.60 -25.75 -2.38
C ALA A 20 -31.18 -26.80 -3.32
N LEU A 21 -30.86 -26.72 -4.62
CA LEU A 21 -31.31 -27.68 -5.61
C LEU A 21 -30.50 -28.98 -5.57
N LEU A 22 -29.26 -28.91 -5.10
CA LEU A 22 -28.28 -30.01 -5.05
C LEU A 22 -28.44 -30.95 -6.27
N PRO A 23 -28.03 -30.51 -7.48
CA PRO A 23 -28.46 -31.13 -8.74
C PRO A 23 -27.82 -32.51 -8.96
N THR A 24 -28.29 -33.51 -8.23
CA THR A 24 -27.75 -34.88 -8.22
C THR A 24 -27.89 -35.57 -9.56
N SER A 25 -28.80 -35.12 -10.43
CA SER A 25 -28.91 -35.60 -11.81
C SER A 25 -27.62 -35.38 -12.62
N LEU A 26 -26.80 -34.39 -12.27
CA LEU A 26 -25.49 -34.18 -12.89
C LEU A 26 -24.47 -35.25 -12.50
N ASP A 27 -24.68 -35.98 -11.41
CA ASP A 27 -23.74 -36.99 -10.95
C ASP A 27 -23.73 -38.20 -11.89
N ALA A 28 -24.83 -38.43 -12.61
CA ALA A 28 -24.92 -39.42 -13.68
C ALA A 28 -24.01 -39.11 -14.89
N LEU A 29 -23.46 -37.89 -15.00
CA LEU A 29 -22.48 -37.55 -16.04
C LEU A 29 -21.16 -38.30 -15.88
N TRP A 30 -20.90 -38.91 -14.73
CA TRP A 30 -19.70 -39.72 -14.47
C TRP A 30 -20.06 -41.15 -14.04
N PRO A 31 -20.44 -42.03 -14.97
CA PRO A 31 -20.89 -43.40 -14.66
C PRO A 31 -19.75 -44.40 -14.41
N TRP A 32 -18.50 -43.94 -14.33
CA TRP A 32 -17.32 -44.80 -14.33
C TRP A 32 -16.96 -45.28 -12.91
N PRO A 33 -16.73 -46.59 -12.69
CA PRO A 33 -16.35 -47.11 -11.39
C PRO A 33 -14.95 -46.64 -10.97
N PRO A 34 -14.64 -46.56 -9.64
CA PRO A 34 -13.30 -46.27 -9.18
C PRO A 34 -12.30 -47.33 -9.66
N PRO A 35 -11.02 -46.96 -9.89
CA PRO A 35 -9.98 -47.93 -10.20
C PRO A 35 -9.74 -48.88 -9.02
N GLU A 36 -9.28 -50.11 -9.29
CA GLU A 36 -8.92 -51.06 -8.24
C GLU A 36 -7.76 -50.56 -7.38
N LEU A 37 -7.79 -50.86 -6.07
CA LEU A 37 -6.69 -50.55 -5.16
C LEU A 37 -5.37 -51.13 -5.67
N GLY A 38 -4.31 -50.32 -5.64
CA GLY A 38 -2.98 -50.73 -6.13
C GLY A 38 -2.78 -50.65 -7.65
N SER A 39 -3.85 -50.41 -8.42
CA SER A 39 -3.74 -50.17 -9.87
C SER A 39 -2.83 -48.97 -10.18
N THR A 40 -2.19 -48.99 -11.36
CA THR A 40 -1.32 -47.89 -11.80
C THR A 40 -2.09 -46.57 -11.91
N ILE A 41 -3.31 -46.61 -12.42
CA ILE A 41 -4.18 -45.42 -12.57
C ILE A 41 -4.53 -44.83 -11.20
N GLY A 42 -4.90 -45.66 -10.23
CA GLY A 42 -5.19 -45.20 -8.88
C GLY A 42 -3.96 -44.63 -8.15
N ARG A 43 -2.78 -45.22 -8.35
CA ARG A 43 -1.51 -44.67 -7.83
C ARG A 43 -1.18 -43.30 -8.43
N VAL A 44 -1.41 -43.11 -9.73
CA VAL A 44 -1.26 -41.79 -10.38
C VAL A 44 -2.22 -40.79 -9.74
N GLY A 45 -3.48 -41.15 -9.51
CA GLY A 45 -4.45 -40.28 -8.84
C GLY A 45 -4.01 -39.87 -7.42
N GLN A 46 -3.49 -40.81 -6.63
CA GLN A 46 -2.91 -40.48 -5.31
C GLN A 46 -1.75 -39.49 -5.40
N VAL A 47 -0.84 -39.65 -6.36
CA VAL A 47 0.27 -38.70 -6.55
C VAL A 47 -0.26 -37.32 -6.93
N VAL A 48 -1.25 -37.25 -7.82
CA VAL A 48 -1.92 -35.99 -8.19
C VAL A 48 -2.55 -35.32 -6.96
N ASP A 49 -3.23 -36.09 -6.11
CA ASP A 49 -3.83 -35.60 -4.87
C ASP A 49 -2.79 -34.97 -3.92
N TRP A 50 -1.67 -35.67 -3.70
CA TRP A 50 -0.58 -35.20 -2.84
C TRP A 50 0.02 -33.87 -3.34
N ILE A 51 0.16 -33.72 -4.66
CA ILE A 51 0.73 -32.51 -5.26
C ILE A 51 -0.29 -31.36 -5.27
N LEU A 52 -1.57 -31.65 -5.50
CA LEU A 52 -2.63 -30.66 -5.66
C LEU A 52 -3.51 -30.49 -4.42
N GLN A 53 -3.03 -30.92 -3.25
CA GLN A 53 -3.77 -30.80 -2.00
C GLN A 53 -4.12 -29.32 -1.67
N PRO A 54 -5.27 -29.07 -1.00
CA PRO A 54 -5.75 -27.72 -0.70
C PRO A 54 -4.73 -26.88 0.08
N THR A 55 -4.02 -27.50 1.02
CA THR A 55 -3.03 -26.84 1.87
C THR A 55 -1.91 -26.19 1.05
N ILE A 56 -1.40 -26.88 0.03
CA ILE A 56 -0.37 -26.34 -0.87
C ILE A 56 -0.92 -25.13 -1.62
N SER A 57 -2.16 -25.21 -2.14
CA SER A 57 -2.79 -24.09 -2.86
C SER A 57 -2.89 -22.83 -1.99
N TYR A 58 -3.31 -22.98 -0.73
CA TYR A 58 -3.37 -21.86 0.21
C TYR A 58 -1.99 -21.32 0.60
N ILE A 59 -0.98 -22.18 0.78
CA ILE A 59 0.40 -21.76 1.04
C ILE A 59 0.93 -20.92 -0.14
N VAL A 60 0.69 -21.35 -1.38
CA VAL A 60 1.08 -20.60 -2.59
C VAL A 60 0.37 -19.25 -2.64
N LEU A 61 -0.94 -19.20 -2.38
CA LEU A 61 -1.70 -17.95 -2.34
C LEU A 61 -1.17 -16.98 -1.27
N ILE A 62 -0.82 -17.47 -0.08
CA ILE A 62 -0.19 -16.67 0.97
C ILE A 62 1.18 -16.16 0.51
N ALA A 63 2.00 -17.00 -0.11
CA ALA A 63 3.30 -16.60 -0.64
C ALA A 63 3.17 -15.50 -1.71
N LEU A 64 2.21 -15.62 -2.63
CA LEU A 64 1.89 -14.60 -3.64
C LEU A 64 1.37 -13.31 -3.00
N ALA A 65 0.54 -13.41 -1.95
CA ALA A 65 0.08 -12.25 -1.21
C ALA A 65 1.22 -11.50 -0.51
N VAL A 66 2.17 -12.23 0.11
CA VAL A 66 3.37 -11.66 0.71
C VAL A 66 4.26 -11.02 -0.36
N TRP A 67 4.44 -11.69 -1.51
CA TRP A 67 5.16 -11.15 -2.66
C TRP A 67 4.55 -9.82 -3.15
N ALA A 68 3.21 -9.75 -3.23
CA ALA A 68 2.47 -8.57 -3.67
C ALA A 68 2.59 -7.43 -2.65
N GLY A 69 2.42 -7.72 -1.37
CA GLY A 69 2.56 -6.74 -0.28
C GLY A 69 3.97 -6.15 -0.20
N ARG A 70 5.00 -6.98 -0.40
CA ARG A 70 6.41 -6.53 -0.46
C ARG A 70 6.71 -5.59 -1.65
N ARG A 71 5.86 -5.61 -2.69
CA ARG A 71 5.91 -4.73 -3.86
C ARG A 71 4.89 -3.59 -3.82
N ARG A 72 4.26 -3.39 -2.66
CA ARG A 72 3.22 -2.37 -2.42
C ARG A 72 1.99 -2.51 -3.32
N LEU A 73 1.71 -3.73 -3.78
CA LEU A 73 0.44 -4.11 -4.40
C LEU A 73 -0.52 -4.57 -3.31
N TYR A 74 -0.85 -3.68 -2.38
CA TYR A 74 -1.61 -3.97 -1.17
C TYR A 74 -3.03 -4.44 -1.46
N ARG A 75 -3.70 -3.85 -2.46
CA ARG A 75 -5.03 -4.31 -2.88
C ARG A 75 -4.99 -5.71 -3.47
N LEU A 76 -3.94 -6.05 -4.21
CA LEU A 76 -3.76 -7.41 -4.72
C LEU A 76 -3.50 -8.39 -3.57
N SER A 77 -2.60 -8.04 -2.65
CA SER A 77 -2.29 -8.83 -1.46
C SER A 77 -3.55 -9.12 -0.63
N ALA A 78 -4.31 -8.07 -0.31
CA ALA A 78 -5.56 -8.18 0.43
C ALA A 78 -6.60 -9.02 -0.32
N HIS A 79 -6.68 -8.88 -1.64
CA HIS A 79 -7.59 -9.68 -2.46
C HIS A 79 -7.27 -11.17 -2.36
N LEU A 80 -6.01 -11.55 -2.53
CA LEU A 80 -5.55 -12.94 -2.46
C LEU A 80 -5.80 -13.56 -1.08
N LEU A 81 -5.53 -12.83 0.01
CA LEU A 81 -5.79 -13.30 1.38
C LEU A 81 -7.28 -13.44 1.65
N LEU A 82 -8.06 -12.42 1.33
CA LEU A 82 -9.49 -12.41 1.60
C LEU A 82 -10.24 -13.44 0.75
N SER A 83 -9.90 -13.62 -0.53
CA SER A 83 -10.51 -14.66 -1.37
C SER A 83 -10.18 -16.06 -0.87
N SER A 84 -8.95 -16.28 -0.39
CA SER A 84 -8.53 -17.55 0.21
C SER A 84 -9.32 -17.84 1.49
N MET A 85 -9.40 -16.86 2.40
CA MET A 85 -10.14 -16.98 3.65
C MET A 85 -11.63 -17.26 3.39
N LEU A 86 -12.26 -16.49 2.50
CA LEU A 86 -13.66 -16.68 2.13
C LEU A 86 -13.90 -18.06 1.49
N THR A 87 -13.02 -18.50 0.60
CA THR A 87 -13.13 -19.84 -0.03
C THR A 87 -13.10 -20.95 1.02
N PHE A 88 -12.14 -20.88 1.95
CA PHE A 88 -12.03 -21.82 3.06
C PHE A 88 -13.28 -21.79 3.94
N SER A 89 -13.69 -20.60 4.40
CA SER A 89 -14.87 -20.44 5.27
C SER A 89 -16.15 -20.94 4.64
N PHE A 90 -16.45 -20.56 3.39
CA PHE A 90 -17.67 -21.01 2.71
C PHE A 90 -17.66 -22.52 2.45
N THR A 91 -16.51 -23.09 2.05
CA THR A 91 -16.36 -24.55 1.88
C THR A 91 -16.66 -25.27 3.20
N THR A 92 -16.07 -24.82 4.32
CA THR A 92 -16.26 -25.44 5.64
C THR A 92 -17.69 -25.31 6.14
N ILE A 93 -18.30 -24.12 6.00
CA ILE A 93 -19.69 -23.90 6.39
C ILE A 93 -20.63 -24.80 5.60
N LEU A 94 -20.49 -24.85 4.27
CA LEU A 94 -21.35 -25.68 3.42
C LEU A 94 -21.18 -27.18 3.71
N LYS A 95 -19.97 -27.64 4.01
CA LYS A 95 -19.73 -29.03 4.47
C LYS A 95 -20.49 -29.33 5.76
N ALA A 96 -20.44 -28.41 6.72
CA ALA A 96 -21.09 -28.57 8.02
C ALA A 96 -22.62 -28.48 7.95
N THR A 97 -23.18 -27.76 6.96
CA THR A 97 -24.63 -27.58 6.80
C THR A 97 -25.26 -28.64 5.92
N VAL A 98 -24.68 -28.93 4.75
CA VAL A 98 -25.26 -29.88 3.79
C VAL A 98 -25.03 -31.32 4.23
N ARG A 99 -23.87 -31.60 4.85
CA ARG A 99 -23.51 -32.93 5.39
C ARG A 99 -23.77 -34.08 4.42
N ARG A 100 -23.55 -33.82 3.13
CA ARG A 100 -23.75 -34.82 2.08
C ARG A 100 -22.77 -35.98 2.28
N ASN A 101 -23.27 -37.20 2.20
CA ASN A 101 -22.43 -38.39 2.22
C ASN A 101 -21.47 -38.43 1.03
N ARG A 102 -20.30 -39.03 1.23
CA ARG A 102 -19.37 -39.32 0.14
C ARG A 102 -19.82 -40.54 -0.65
N PRO A 103 -19.40 -40.67 -1.92
CA PRO A 103 -19.58 -41.92 -2.63
C PRO A 103 -18.77 -43.04 -1.95
N ASP A 104 -19.28 -44.28 -2.04
CA ASP A 104 -18.60 -45.44 -1.50
C ASP A 104 -17.37 -45.77 -2.37
N THR A 105 -16.17 -45.63 -1.79
CA THR A 105 -14.93 -45.92 -2.51
C THR A 105 -13.86 -46.43 -1.55
N PRO A 106 -13.06 -47.43 -1.95
CA PRO A 106 -11.95 -47.92 -1.15
C PRO A 106 -10.81 -46.89 -1.02
N TRP A 107 -10.82 -45.83 -1.83
CA TRP A 107 -9.80 -44.78 -1.84
C TRP A 107 -9.95 -43.73 -0.72
N LEU A 108 -11.03 -43.81 0.07
CA LEU A 108 -11.29 -42.87 1.17
C LEU A 108 -10.46 -43.12 2.43
N GLY A 109 -9.89 -44.31 2.61
CA GLY A 109 -9.21 -44.69 3.87
C GLY A 109 -10.12 -44.45 5.10
N ASP A 110 -9.54 -44.05 6.24
CA ASP A 110 -10.28 -43.74 7.48
C ASP A 110 -11.05 -42.39 7.45
N LEU A 111 -11.04 -41.66 6.33
CA LEU A 111 -11.67 -40.33 6.19
C LEU A 111 -13.18 -40.38 5.90
N HIS A 112 -13.86 -41.48 6.22
CA HIS A 112 -15.30 -41.68 5.98
C HIS A 112 -16.22 -40.66 6.70
N ALA A 113 -15.69 -39.88 7.65
CA ALA A 113 -16.48 -38.95 8.48
C ALA A 113 -16.69 -37.55 7.86
N ASP A 114 -15.98 -37.18 6.79
CA ASP A 114 -16.06 -35.82 6.22
C ASP A 114 -17.11 -35.69 5.11
N ALA A 115 -17.94 -34.64 5.15
CA ALA A 115 -18.94 -34.36 4.12
C ALA A 115 -18.35 -34.16 2.71
N SER A 116 -19.03 -34.66 1.68
CA SER A 116 -18.62 -34.58 0.27
C SER A 116 -18.81 -33.20 -0.35
N PHE A 117 -19.89 -32.51 0.01
CA PHE A 117 -20.28 -31.25 -0.61
C PHE A 117 -19.82 -30.02 0.19
N PRO A 118 -19.25 -28.99 -0.45
CA PRO A 118 -18.61 -29.00 -1.77
C PRO A 118 -17.20 -29.62 -1.69
N SER A 119 -16.61 -29.93 -2.84
CA SER A 119 -15.22 -30.43 -2.89
C SER A 119 -14.22 -29.35 -2.49
N GLY A 120 -13.47 -29.59 -1.41
CA GLY A 120 -12.43 -28.68 -0.92
C GLY A 120 -11.18 -28.59 -1.81
N HIS A 121 -10.86 -29.68 -2.53
CA HIS A 121 -9.80 -29.70 -3.54
C HIS A 121 -10.15 -28.78 -4.71
N SER A 122 -11.37 -28.92 -5.22
CA SER A 122 -11.88 -28.08 -6.30
C SER A 122 -11.91 -26.61 -5.89
N SER A 123 -12.42 -26.28 -4.70
CA SER A 123 -12.52 -24.88 -4.25
C SER A 123 -11.14 -24.23 -4.05
N ALA A 124 -10.20 -24.90 -3.38
CA ALA A 124 -8.86 -24.36 -3.15
C ALA A 124 -8.07 -24.15 -4.45
N LEU A 125 -8.11 -25.11 -5.38
CA LEU A 125 -7.36 -24.98 -6.63
C LEU A 125 -7.99 -23.95 -7.58
N SER A 126 -9.33 -23.85 -7.58
CA SER A 126 -10.04 -22.79 -8.30
C SER A 126 -9.68 -21.40 -7.76
N ALA A 127 -9.53 -21.26 -6.43
CA ALA A 127 -9.08 -20.01 -5.82
C ALA A 127 -7.65 -19.65 -6.23
N LEU A 128 -6.74 -20.64 -6.30
CA LEU A 128 -5.37 -20.43 -6.79
C LEU A 128 -5.36 -19.98 -8.26
N ALA A 129 -6.12 -20.67 -9.13
CA ALA A 129 -6.23 -20.34 -10.54
C ALA A 129 -6.73 -18.90 -10.76
N LEU A 130 -7.81 -18.51 -10.07
CA LEU A 130 -8.34 -17.14 -10.13
C LEU A 130 -7.33 -16.11 -9.57
N GLY A 131 -6.65 -16.44 -8.48
CA GLY A 131 -5.61 -15.59 -7.89
C GLY A 131 -4.44 -15.32 -8.84
N LEU A 132 -3.98 -16.34 -9.58
CA LEU A 132 -2.91 -16.19 -10.58
C LEU A 132 -3.33 -15.31 -11.77
N ILE A 133 -4.59 -15.41 -12.22
CA ILE A 133 -5.13 -14.54 -13.27
C ILE A 133 -5.18 -13.09 -12.79
N VAL A 134 -5.72 -12.86 -11.58
CA VAL A 134 -5.79 -11.52 -11.00
C VAL A 134 -4.40 -10.91 -10.80
N LEU A 135 -3.45 -11.70 -10.31
CA LEU A 135 -2.03 -11.33 -10.24
C LEU A 135 -1.49 -10.89 -11.61
N ALA A 136 -1.69 -11.70 -12.66
CA ALA A 136 -1.19 -11.41 -13.99
C ALA A 136 -1.80 -10.12 -14.58
N VAL A 137 -3.08 -9.87 -14.33
CA VAL A 137 -3.77 -8.64 -14.75
C VAL A 137 -3.22 -7.42 -14.02
N VAL A 138 -3.13 -7.46 -12.68
CA VAL A 138 -2.67 -6.33 -11.87
C VAL A 138 -1.18 -6.04 -12.10
N ALA A 139 -0.35 -7.08 -12.23
CA ALA A 139 1.08 -6.94 -12.54
C ALA A 139 1.36 -6.59 -14.01
N ARG A 140 0.30 -6.39 -14.82
CA ARG A 140 0.36 -6.02 -16.24
C ARG A 140 1.26 -6.97 -17.05
N PHE A 141 1.10 -8.27 -16.84
CA PHE A 141 1.77 -9.26 -17.69
C PHE A 141 1.26 -9.19 -19.14
N THR A 142 2.10 -9.64 -20.07
CA THR A 142 1.73 -9.67 -21.49
C THR A 142 0.52 -10.55 -21.71
N ARG A 143 -0.32 -10.24 -22.70
CA ARG A 143 -1.53 -11.02 -23.03
C ARG A 143 -1.22 -12.51 -23.18
N ARG A 144 -0.10 -12.86 -23.83
CA ARG A 144 0.34 -14.26 -23.98
C ARG A 144 0.58 -14.93 -22.63
N ARG A 145 1.29 -14.27 -21.70
CA ARG A 145 1.53 -14.81 -20.36
C ARG A 145 0.26 -14.92 -19.53
N THR A 146 -0.62 -13.93 -19.61
CA THR A 146 -1.92 -13.96 -18.91
C THR A 146 -2.80 -15.10 -19.42
N LEU A 147 -2.88 -15.31 -20.74
CA LEU A 147 -3.61 -16.43 -21.33
C LEU A 147 -2.97 -17.78 -20.98
N ALA A 148 -1.64 -17.87 -20.95
CA ALA A 148 -0.95 -19.09 -20.54
C ALA A 148 -1.24 -19.44 -19.06
N LEU A 149 -1.22 -18.46 -18.16
CA LEU A 149 -1.57 -18.67 -16.76
C LEU A 149 -3.05 -19.04 -16.58
N ALA A 150 -3.96 -18.43 -17.34
CA ALA A 150 -5.37 -18.79 -17.34
C ALA A 150 -5.58 -20.23 -17.84
N GLY A 151 -4.93 -20.61 -18.94
CA GLY A 151 -4.96 -21.97 -19.48
C GLY A 151 -4.39 -23.00 -18.51
N LEU A 152 -3.26 -22.69 -17.86
CA LEU A 152 -2.68 -23.54 -16.81
C LEU A 152 -3.64 -23.69 -15.63
N GLY A 153 -4.26 -22.60 -15.16
CA GLY A 153 -5.23 -22.63 -14.08
C GLY A 153 -6.45 -23.50 -14.41
N ILE A 154 -6.99 -23.37 -15.63
CA ILE A 154 -8.10 -24.21 -16.11
C ILE A 154 -7.68 -25.68 -16.16
N ALA A 155 -6.51 -25.98 -16.74
CA ALA A 155 -6.01 -27.34 -16.82
C ALA A 155 -5.85 -27.97 -15.43
N LEU A 156 -5.28 -27.24 -14.47
CA LEU A 156 -5.13 -27.71 -13.09
C LEU A 156 -6.48 -28.00 -12.42
N VAL A 157 -7.47 -27.11 -12.55
CA VAL A 157 -8.82 -27.31 -12.01
C VAL A 157 -9.47 -28.55 -12.62
N LEU A 158 -9.38 -28.72 -13.94
CA LEU A 158 -9.92 -29.89 -14.63
C LEU A 158 -9.21 -31.18 -14.23
N THR A 159 -7.89 -31.14 -14.01
CA THR A 159 -7.13 -32.30 -13.48
C THR A 159 -7.64 -32.69 -12.10
N VAL A 160 -7.88 -31.74 -11.19
CA VAL A 160 -8.47 -32.06 -9.88
C VAL A 160 -9.88 -32.59 -10.02
N TRP A 161 -10.70 -32.03 -10.90
CA TRP A 161 -12.04 -32.57 -11.13
C TRP A 161 -11.96 -34.03 -11.59
N ALA A 162 -11.16 -34.29 -12.63
CA ALA A 162 -10.97 -35.64 -13.17
C ALA A 162 -10.46 -36.60 -12.08
N ASP A 163 -9.46 -36.20 -11.29
CA ASP A 163 -8.91 -37.02 -10.22
C ASP A 163 -9.94 -37.34 -9.11
N ARG A 164 -10.68 -36.33 -8.63
CA ARG A 164 -11.69 -36.52 -7.56
C ARG A 164 -12.87 -37.39 -8.02
N LEU A 165 -13.24 -37.32 -9.31
CA LEU A 165 -14.27 -38.16 -9.92
C LEU A 165 -13.76 -39.56 -10.24
N LEU A 166 -12.52 -39.68 -10.74
CA LEU A 166 -11.87 -40.96 -11.04
C LEU A 166 -11.73 -41.82 -9.80
N LEU A 167 -11.28 -41.24 -8.68
CA LEU A 167 -11.19 -41.94 -7.39
C LEU A 167 -12.54 -42.13 -6.70
N HIS A 168 -13.61 -41.57 -7.29
CA HIS A 168 -14.97 -41.63 -6.78
C HIS A 168 -15.11 -41.09 -5.34
N VAL A 169 -14.28 -40.10 -4.97
CA VAL A 169 -14.27 -39.50 -3.61
C VAL A 169 -15.23 -38.32 -3.48
N HIS A 170 -15.76 -37.84 -4.61
CA HIS A 170 -16.72 -36.74 -4.74
C HIS A 170 -17.65 -36.98 -5.92
N HIS A 171 -18.84 -36.37 -5.87
CA HIS A 171 -19.76 -36.33 -7.00
C HIS A 171 -19.44 -35.16 -7.96
N VAL A 172 -19.96 -35.21 -9.20
CA VAL A 172 -19.81 -34.15 -10.21
C VAL A 172 -20.33 -32.82 -9.68
N SER A 173 -21.50 -32.84 -9.05
CA SER A 173 -22.10 -31.66 -8.44
C SER A 173 -21.25 -31.07 -7.29
N ASP A 174 -20.43 -31.86 -6.59
CA ASP A 174 -19.56 -31.39 -5.50
C ASP A 174 -18.34 -30.64 -6.03
N VAL A 175 -17.71 -31.13 -7.10
CA VAL A 175 -16.52 -30.48 -7.71
C VAL A 175 -16.91 -29.19 -8.41
N MET A 176 -18.07 -29.16 -9.08
CA MET A 176 -18.63 -27.94 -9.65
C MET A 176 -18.96 -26.89 -8.57
N ALA A 177 -19.59 -27.33 -7.47
CA ALA A 177 -19.88 -26.46 -6.33
C ALA A 177 -18.60 -25.86 -5.72
N GLY A 178 -17.52 -26.63 -5.64
CA GLY A 178 -16.22 -26.15 -5.16
C GLY A 178 -15.69 -24.96 -5.98
N SER A 179 -15.69 -25.08 -7.31
CA SER A 179 -15.27 -23.98 -8.19
C SER A 179 -16.21 -22.78 -8.13
N LEU A 180 -17.52 -23.01 -8.00
CA LEU A 180 -18.51 -21.95 -7.85
C LEU A 180 -18.30 -21.14 -6.57
N VAL A 181 -18.02 -21.82 -5.46
CA VAL A 181 -17.66 -21.20 -4.17
C VAL A 181 -16.41 -20.32 -4.29
N ALA A 182 -15.36 -20.82 -4.95
CA ALA A 182 -14.13 -20.04 -5.17
C ALA A 182 -14.39 -18.80 -6.04
N GLY A 183 -15.21 -18.92 -7.09
CA GLY A 183 -15.65 -17.81 -7.92
C GLY A 183 -16.40 -16.74 -7.12
N PHE A 184 -17.36 -17.17 -6.29
CA PHE A 184 -18.11 -16.27 -5.39
C PHE A 184 -17.19 -15.57 -4.39
N ALA A 185 -16.27 -16.30 -3.76
CA ALA A 185 -15.29 -15.75 -2.82
C ALA A 185 -14.37 -14.71 -3.49
N ALA A 186 -13.89 -14.99 -4.71
CA ALA A 186 -13.09 -14.06 -5.49
C ALA A 186 -13.88 -12.79 -5.87
N ALA A 187 -15.11 -12.93 -6.34
CA ALA A 187 -15.96 -11.79 -6.69
C ALA A 187 -16.31 -10.91 -5.46
N THR A 188 -16.59 -11.54 -4.32
CA THR A 188 -16.84 -10.86 -3.05
C THR A 188 -15.59 -10.12 -2.57
N SER A 189 -14.42 -10.77 -2.62
CA SER A 189 -13.15 -10.13 -2.30
C SER A 189 -12.86 -8.93 -3.22
N TRP A 190 -13.12 -9.08 -4.53
CA TRP A 190 -12.94 -7.99 -5.51
C TRP A 190 -13.82 -6.77 -5.20
N LEU A 191 -15.08 -7.01 -4.77
CA LEU A 191 -16.00 -5.97 -4.34
C LEU A 191 -15.49 -5.25 -3.09
N LEU A 192 -15.11 -5.99 -2.05
CA LEU A 192 -14.73 -5.46 -0.73
C LEU A 192 -13.40 -4.72 -0.74
N VAL A 193 -12.36 -5.28 -1.39
CA VAL A 193 -11.03 -4.68 -1.48
C VAL A 193 -10.98 -3.52 -2.48
N ARG A 194 -12.04 -3.35 -3.29
CA ARG A 194 -12.15 -2.36 -4.36
C ARG A 194 -11.02 -2.44 -5.38
N LEU A 195 -10.37 -3.59 -5.54
CA LEU A 195 -9.24 -3.81 -6.45
C LEU A 195 -9.58 -3.35 -7.88
N GLN A 196 -8.68 -2.56 -8.48
CA GLN A 196 -8.86 -2.06 -9.84
C GLN A 196 -8.30 -3.07 -10.84
N LEU A 197 -9.20 -3.89 -11.40
CA LEU A 197 -8.91 -4.74 -12.55
C LEU A 197 -9.18 -3.92 -13.81
N VAL A 198 -8.22 -3.12 -14.24
CA VAL A 198 -8.26 -2.50 -15.56
C VAL A 198 -7.63 -3.48 -16.54
N ALA A 199 -8.44 -4.06 -17.43
CA ALA A 199 -7.92 -4.89 -18.51
C ALA A 199 -6.93 -4.07 -19.36
N PRO A 200 -5.90 -4.69 -19.97
CA PRO A 200 -5.05 -4.00 -20.92
C PRO A 200 -5.95 -3.41 -22.01
N THR A 201 -6.02 -2.08 -22.11
CA THR A 201 -6.62 -1.42 -23.27
C THR A 201 -5.67 -1.67 -24.44
N HIS A 202 -5.94 -2.73 -25.18
CA HIS A 202 -5.30 -2.98 -26.47
C HIS A 202 -6.40 -2.98 -27.51
N GLY A 203 -6.43 -1.91 -28.31
CA GLY A 203 -7.37 -1.78 -29.42
C GLY A 203 -8.61 -0.96 -29.10
N ALA A 204 -8.47 0.20 -28.45
CA ALA A 204 -9.31 1.30 -28.92
C ALA A 204 -8.93 1.48 -30.40
N LYS A 205 -9.85 1.16 -31.33
CA LYS A 205 -9.78 1.74 -32.69
C LYS A 205 -9.43 3.21 -32.49
N PRO A 206 -8.48 3.79 -33.24
CA PRO A 206 -8.13 5.20 -33.09
C PRO A 206 -9.46 5.95 -33.09
N GLN A 207 -9.82 6.47 -31.91
CA GLN A 207 -11.03 7.25 -31.80
C GLN A 207 -10.83 8.37 -32.80
N ARG A 208 -11.73 8.36 -33.80
CA ARG A 208 -11.89 9.34 -34.86
C ARG A 208 -11.02 10.56 -34.61
N ARG A 209 -9.90 10.64 -35.34
CA ARG A 209 -8.90 11.73 -35.39
C ARG A 209 -9.37 12.92 -34.54
N VAL A 210 -9.08 12.86 -33.24
CA VAL A 210 -9.26 14.03 -32.39
C VAL A 210 -8.30 15.04 -32.96
N GLU A 211 -8.89 16.13 -33.42
CA GLU A 211 -8.26 17.36 -33.86
C GLU A 211 -6.99 17.63 -33.03
N VAL A 212 -5.87 17.81 -33.71
CA VAL A 212 -4.56 18.03 -33.08
C VAL A 212 -4.67 19.20 -32.09
N LYS A 213 -4.57 18.91 -30.79
CA LYS A 213 -4.30 19.89 -29.74
C LYS A 213 -2.92 19.64 -29.12
N PRO A 214 -2.25 20.69 -28.63
CA PRO A 214 -0.81 20.86 -28.75
C PRO A 214 -0.02 20.05 -27.70
N VAL A 215 1.05 19.40 -28.17
CA VAL A 215 2.12 18.68 -27.42
C VAL A 215 1.61 17.64 -26.41
N ASP A 216 1.78 16.35 -26.73
CA ASP A 216 1.52 15.25 -25.79
C ASP A 216 2.17 15.55 -24.43
N PRO A 217 1.41 15.51 -23.32
CA PRO A 217 1.94 15.90 -22.04
C PRO A 217 3.04 14.94 -21.56
N THR A 218 4.10 15.49 -20.97
CA THR A 218 5.36 14.78 -20.73
C THR A 218 5.62 14.47 -19.25
N TYR A 219 6.17 13.30 -18.98
CA TYR A 219 6.58 12.91 -17.63
C TYR A 219 7.98 12.30 -17.62
N ALA A 220 8.66 12.47 -16.49
CA ALA A 220 9.90 11.76 -16.18
C ALA A 220 9.74 10.98 -14.87
N VAL A 221 10.56 9.95 -14.70
CA VAL A 221 10.62 9.20 -13.44
C VAL A 221 11.98 9.43 -12.78
N VAL A 222 11.97 9.81 -11.50
CA VAL A 222 13.15 9.79 -10.64
C VAL A 222 12.99 8.62 -9.69
N VAL A 223 13.89 7.64 -9.75
CA VAL A 223 13.76 6.40 -8.97
C VAL A 223 14.95 6.21 -8.05
N ASN A 224 14.67 5.81 -6.81
CA ASN A 224 15.69 5.30 -5.90
C ASN A 224 15.75 3.76 -5.99
N PRO A 225 16.74 3.20 -6.72
CA PRO A 225 16.82 1.75 -6.93
C PRO A 225 17.06 0.98 -5.63
N ALA A 226 17.65 1.60 -4.60
CA ALA A 226 17.85 0.97 -3.30
C ALA A 226 16.55 0.78 -2.50
N ARG A 227 15.47 1.48 -2.88
CA ARG A 227 14.15 1.38 -2.22
C ARG A 227 13.14 0.55 -3.03
N VAL A 228 13.31 0.49 -4.35
CA VAL A 228 12.41 -0.23 -5.26
C VAL A 228 12.92 -1.66 -5.49
N ARG A 229 12.21 -2.66 -4.95
CA ARG A 229 12.62 -4.08 -5.06
C ARG A 229 12.58 -4.66 -6.47
N ASP A 230 11.72 -4.13 -7.33
CA ASP A 230 11.43 -4.68 -8.66
C ASP A 230 11.18 -3.52 -9.63
N THR A 231 12.26 -2.90 -10.09
CA THR A 231 12.24 -1.73 -10.98
C THR A 231 11.62 -2.04 -12.33
N GLU A 232 11.76 -3.27 -12.81
CA GLU A 232 11.18 -3.72 -14.08
C GLU A 232 9.66 -3.89 -13.98
N LEU A 233 9.14 -4.48 -12.89
CA LEU A 233 7.71 -4.44 -12.63
C LEU A 233 7.20 -3.00 -12.51
N LEU A 234 7.91 -2.14 -11.77
CA LEU A 234 7.54 -0.75 -11.62
C LEU A 234 7.45 -0.04 -12.98
N ARG A 235 8.46 -0.25 -13.85
CA ARG A 235 8.50 0.33 -15.19
C ARG A 235 7.32 -0.10 -16.04
N ARG A 236 6.95 -1.38 -16.00
CA ARG A 236 5.73 -1.87 -16.67
C ARG A 236 4.47 -1.21 -16.15
N LEU A 237 4.32 -1.08 -14.83
CA LEU A 237 3.14 -0.45 -14.21
C LEU A 237 3.03 1.03 -14.59
N VAL A 238 4.13 1.77 -14.51
CA VAL A 238 4.18 3.20 -14.88
C VAL A 238 3.84 3.40 -16.35
N ARG A 239 4.48 2.64 -17.25
CA ARG A 239 4.22 2.75 -18.70
C ARG A 239 2.76 2.44 -19.04
N ALA A 240 2.19 1.40 -18.42
CA ALA A 240 0.79 1.05 -18.63
C ALA A 240 -0.14 2.21 -18.18
N ALA A 241 0.11 2.79 -17.01
CA ALA A 241 -0.68 3.92 -16.51
C ALA A 241 -0.52 5.19 -17.34
N ALA A 242 0.70 5.47 -17.83
CA ALA A 242 0.99 6.60 -18.70
C ALA A 242 0.23 6.50 -20.04
N VAL A 243 0.30 5.33 -20.70
CA VAL A 243 -0.42 5.08 -21.96
C VAL A 243 -1.93 5.20 -21.77
N GLU A 244 -2.47 4.68 -20.66
CA GLU A 244 -3.90 4.78 -20.33
C GLU A 244 -4.40 6.23 -20.24
N HIS A 245 -3.53 7.17 -19.87
CA HIS A 245 -3.84 8.59 -19.69
C HIS A 245 -3.23 9.51 -20.76
N GLY A 246 -2.59 8.97 -21.79
CA GLY A 246 -2.01 9.75 -22.90
C GLY A 246 -0.74 10.55 -22.56
N TRP A 247 0.07 10.07 -21.63
CA TRP A 247 1.33 10.72 -21.24
C TRP A 247 2.56 10.11 -21.91
N ARG A 248 3.52 10.95 -22.30
CA ARG A 248 4.76 10.55 -22.96
C ARG A 248 5.97 10.58 -22.01
N GLU A 249 6.72 9.47 -21.95
CA GLU A 249 7.97 9.36 -21.17
C GLU A 249 9.06 10.22 -21.83
N VAL A 250 9.71 11.09 -21.06
CA VAL A 250 10.92 11.83 -21.50
C VAL A 250 12.21 11.31 -20.87
N GLY A 251 12.12 10.54 -19.78
CA GLY A 251 13.30 9.92 -19.19
C GLY A 251 13.04 9.15 -17.91
N TRP A 252 14.02 8.31 -17.57
CA TRP A 252 14.10 7.55 -16.33
C TRP A 252 15.46 7.82 -15.69
N PHE A 253 15.45 8.46 -14.53
CA PHE A 253 16.63 9.00 -13.87
C PHE A 253 16.80 8.31 -12.52
N GLU A 254 17.92 7.62 -12.34
CA GLU A 254 18.19 6.91 -11.09
C GLU A 254 18.96 7.81 -10.12
N THR A 255 18.61 7.74 -8.84
CA THR A 255 19.35 8.41 -7.78
C THR A 255 20.53 7.57 -7.32
N THR A 256 21.59 8.22 -6.85
CA THR A 256 22.74 7.56 -6.20
C THR A 256 22.89 8.06 -4.77
N LEU A 257 23.75 7.43 -3.97
CA LEU A 257 24.07 7.95 -2.64
C LEU A 257 24.67 9.37 -2.70
N ALA A 258 25.51 9.66 -3.70
CA ALA A 258 26.10 10.97 -3.91
C ALA A 258 25.09 12.01 -4.45
N ASN A 259 24.02 11.56 -5.11
CA ASN A 259 22.98 12.41 -5.66
C ASN A 259 21.60 11.83 -5.34
N PRO A 260 21.06 12.10 -4.14
CA PRO A 260 19.90 11.41 -3.60
C PRO A 260 18.56 11.80 -4.26
N GLY A 261 18.58 12.72 -5.22
CA GLY A 261 17.38 13.10 -5.99
C GLY A 261 17.50 14.43 -6.73
N ALA A 262 18.31 15.38 -6.24
CA ALA A 262 18.34 16.74 -6.78
C ALA A 262 18.81 16.81 -8.24
N GLY A 263 19.96 16.23 -8.57
CA GLY A 263 20.45 16.28 -9.96
C GLY A 263 19.64 15.40 -10.91
N ALA A 264 19.12 14.26 -10.44
CA ALA A 264 18.18 13.43 -11.22
C ALA A 264 16.89 14.20 -11.56
N THR A 265 16.38 14.99 -10.61
CA THR A 265 15.19 15.82 -10.82
C THR A 265 15.48 16.99 -11.74
N ARG A 266 16.65 17.63 -11.63
CA ARG A 266 17.07 18.68 -12.56
C ARG A 266 17.17 18.15 -13.99
N ALA A 267 17.84 17.01 -14.19
CA ALA A 267 17.92 16.36 -15.50
C ALA A 267 16.53 16.00 -16.06
N ALA A 268 15.59 15.58 -15.21
CA ALA A 268 14.21 15.34 -15.60
C ALA A 268 13.49 16.61 -16.08
N ILE A 269 13.67 17.74 -15.37
CA ILE A 269 13.11 19.04 -15.77
C ILE A 269 13.75 19.51 -17.08
N ASP A 270 15.07 19.41 -17.20
CA ASP A 270 15.83 19.81 -18.40
C ASP A 270 15.44 18.98 -19.63
N ALA A 271 15.04 17.71 -19.44
CA ALA A 271 14.47 16.85 -20.47
C ALA A 271 13.02 17.23 -20.88
N GLY A 272 12.45 18.29 -20.30
CA GLY A 272 11.14 18.83 -20.65
C GLY A 272 9.97 18.13 -19.96
N ALA A 273 10.17 17.55 -18.77
CA ALA A 273 9.08 16.93 -18.01
C ALA A 273 8.10 17.98 -17.46
N GLN A 274 6.81 17.84 -17.75
CA GLN A 274 5.74 18.64 -17.14
C GLN A 274 5.37 18.16 -15.73
N PHE A 275 5.64 16.89 -15.43
CA PHE A 275 5.73 16.43 -14.05
C PHE A 275 6.81 15.37 -13.87
N VAL A 276 7.35 15.30 -12.65
CA VAL A 276 8.36 14.33 -12.23
C VAL A 276 7.76 13.36 -11.23
N LEU A 277 7.68 12.08 -11.59
CA LEU A 277 7.27 10.99 -10.72
C LEU A 277 8.45 10.52 -9.88
N VAL A 278 8.44 10.81 -8.59
CA VAL A 278 9.50 10.43 -7.66
C VAL A 278 9.13 9.14 -6.94
N ALA A 279 9.82 8.05 -7.28
CA ALA A 279 9.69 6.73 -6.67
C ALA A 279 10.81 6.53 -5.64
N GLY A 280 10.52 6.84 -4.38
CA GLY A 280 11.50 6.81 -3.29
C GLY A 280 10.87 7.01 -1.91
N GLY A 281 11.72 7.17 -0.90
CA GLY A 281 11.28 7.55 0.45
C GLY A 281 11.39 9.06 0.70
N ASP A 282 11.13 9.48 1.94
CA ASP A 282 11.09 10.89 2.35
C ASP A 282 12.38 11.66 1.99
N GLY A 283 13.57 11.07 2.20
CA GLY A 283 14.84 11.69 1.82
C GLY A 283 15.00 11.91 0.31
N THR A 284 14.53 10.97 -0.52
CA THR A 284 14.54 11.13 -1.99
C THR A 284 13.57 12.21 -2.42
N LEU A 285 12.40 12.30 -1.78
CA LEU A 285 11.42 13.36 -2.04
C LEU A 285 11.96 14.73 -1.67
N ARG A 286 12.59 14.87 -0.50
CA ARG A 286 13.20 16.12 -0.05
C ARG A 286 14.30 16.59 -1.00
N ALA A 287 15.18 15.67 -1.42
CA ALA A 287 16.21 15.97 -2.41
C ALA A 287 15.62 16.39 -3.77
N ALA A 288 14.51 15.79 -4.18
CA ALA A 288 13.80 16.15 -5.41
C ALA A 288 13.04 17.49 -5.31
N ALA A 289 12.64 17.91 -4.11
CA ALA A 289 11.84 19.13 -3.92
C ALA A 289 12.60 20.40 -4.28
N GLY A 290 13.89 20.49 -3.94
CA GLY A 290 14.72 21.68 -4.19
C GLY A 290 14.69 22.16 -5.66
N PRO A 291 15.04 21.30 -6.64
CA PRO A 291 14.94 21.65 -8.07
C PRO A 291 13.53 21.97 -8.57
N LEU A 292 12.48 21.55 -7.85
CA LEU A 292 11.08 21.80 -8.22
C LEU A 292 10.55 23.11 -7.62
N VAL A 293 11.30 23.77 -6.73
CA VAL A 293 10.92 25.08 -6.18
C VAL A 293 10.77 26.09 -7.31
N ARG A 294 9.56 26.65 -7.44
CA ARG A 294 9.13 27.59 -8.49
C ARG A 294 9.27 27.05 -9.91
N SER A 295 9.46 25.74 -10.09
CA SER A 295 9.42 25.09 -11.39
C SER A 295 7.99 25.01 -11.92
N THR A 296 7.83 25.03 -13.24
CA THR A 296 6.56 24.72 -13.89
C THR A 296 6.22 23.23 -13.82
N ALA A 297 7.22 22.37 -13.64
CA ALA A 297 7.05 20.94 -13.48
C ALA A 297 6.40 20.59 -12.15
N ALA A 298 5.40 19.71 -12.16
CA ALA A 298 4.78 19.23 -10.92
C ALA A 298 5.52 18.02 -10.32
N LEU A 299 5.53 17.90 -9.01
CA LEU A 299 5.92 16.71 -8.26
C LEU A 299 4.78 15.67 -8.30
N SER A 300 5.09 14.40 -8.54
CA SER A 300 4.22 13.28 -8.22
C SER A 300 4.96 12.29 -7.33
N VAL A 301 4.28 11.76 -6.32
CA VAL A 301 4.91 10.93 -5.29
C VAL A 301 4.49 9.48 -5.48
N LEU A 302 5.47 8.60 -5.59
CA LEU A 302 5.28 7.16 -5.53
C LEU A 302 5.99 6.61 -4.27
N PRO A 303 5.24 6.34 -3.19
CA PRO A 303 5.80 6.08 -1.88
C PRO A 303 6.53 4.72 -1.82
N PHE A 304 7.83 4.75 -1.55
CA PHE A 304 8.70 3.58 -1.35
C PHE A 304 9.53 3.63 -0.05
N GLY A 305 9.29 4.61 0.83
CA GLY A 305 9.96 4.77 2.13
C GLY A 305 9.25 4.07 3.29
N SER A 306 9.91 3.93 4.43
CA SER A 306 9.27 3.35 5.63
C SER A 306 8.27 4.32 6.29
N GLY A 307 8.55 5.63 6.23
CA GLY A 307 7.69 6.71 6.73
C GLY A 307 6.66 7.16 5.69
N ASP A 308 7.12 7.63 4.53
CA ASP A 308 6.31 8.22 3.46
C ASP A 308 5.40 9.34 4.02
N LEU A 309 5.97 10.17 4.90
CA LEU A 309 5.25 11.11 5.76
C LEU A 309 4.49 12.15 4.93
N LEU A 310 5.13 12.74 3.92
CA LEU A 310 4.47 13.68 3.03
C LEU A 310 3.29 13.01 2.31
N ALA A 311 3.50 11.83 1.73
CA ALA A 311 2.46 11.10 1.01
C ALA A 311 1.25 10.80 1.91
N ARG A 312 1.48 10.41 3.16
CA ARG A 312 0.42 10.11 4.14
C ARG A 312 -0.36 11.35 4.58
N ASN A 313 0.35 12.45 4.83
CA ASN A 313 -0.27 13.73 5.18
C ASN A 313 -1.13 14.28 4.05
N LEU A 314 -0.66 14.15 2.81
CA LEU A 314 -1.40 14.52 1.60
C LEU A 314 -2.47 13.48 1.18
N ARG A 315 -2.69 12.43 1.99
CA ARG A 315 -3.66 11.34 1.71
C ARG A 315 -3.43 10.65 0.37
N LEU A 316 -2.19 10.61 -0.10
CA LEU A 316 -1.81 9.91 -1.30
C LEU A 316 -1.87 8.39 -1.09
N PRO A 317 -2.34 7.63 -2.10
CA PRO A 317 -2.39 6.18 -2.01
C PRO A 317 -1.00 5.59 -1.75
N GLN A 318 -0.97 4.55 -0.92
CA GLN A 318 0.25 3.78 -0.65
C GLN A 318 0.39 2.56 -1.57
N ASP A 319 -0.74 2.11 -2.14
CA ASP A 319 -0.74 1.07 -3.17
C ASP A 319 -0.20 1.64 -4.49
N THR A 320 0.75 0.94 -5.10
CA THR A 320 1.43 1.41 -6.31
C THR A 320 0.46 1.71 -7.44
N VAL A 321 -0.55 0.85 -7.68
CA VAL A 321 -1.48 1.03 -8.79
C VAL A 321 -2.37 2.24 -8.55
N ASP A 322 -2.84 2.41 -7.31
CA ASP A 322 -3.65 3.57 -6.94
C ASP A 322 -2.85 4.88 -7.02
N ALA A 323 -1.59 4.87 -6.59
CA ALA A 323 -0.72 6.05 -6.64
C ALA A 323 -0.44 6.47 -8.09
N LEU A 324 -0.25 5.51 -9.01
CA LEU A 324 -0.12 5.79 -10.44
C LEU A 324 -1.40 6.37 -11.04
N ALA A 325 -2.58 5.91 -10.62
CA ALA A 325 -3.84 6.51 -11.03
C ALA A 325 -3.93 7.99 -10.62
N VAL A 326 -3.44 8.35 -9.42
CA VAL A 326 -3.35 9.75 -8.99
C VAL A 326 -2.31 10.54 -9.78
N ALA A 327 -1.13 9.94 -10.01
CA ALA A 327 -0.06 10.58 -10.77
C ALA A 327 -0.54 11.04 -12.15
N PHE A 328 -1.13 10.12 -12.91
CA PHE A 328 -1.50 10.36 -14.31
C PHE A 328 -2.92 10.92 -14.51
N GLY A 329 -3.86 10.64 -13.60
CA GLY A 329 -5.27 11.03 -13.73
C GLY A 329 -5.76 12.11 -12.75
N GLY A 330 -4.98 12.47 -11.73
CA GLY A 330 -5.36 13.44 -10.70
C GLY A 330 -5.30 14.92 -11.13
N THR A 331 -5.30 15.81 -10.14
CA THR A 331 -5.18 17.27 -10.32
C THR A 331 -3.90 17.83 -9.70
N THR A 332 -3.45 18.97 -10.21
CA THR A 332 -2.25 19.64 -9.70
C THR A 332 -2.64 20.74 -8.71
N ARG A 333 -2.04 20.74 -7.52
CA ARG A 333 -2.29 21.71 -6.45
C ARG A 333 -0.99 22.38 -5.99
N PRO A 334 -1.05 23.61 -5.46
CA PRO A 334 0.12 24.21 -4.81
C PRO A 334 0.49 23.41 -3.55
N LEU A 335 1.78 23.36 -3.25
CA LEU A 335 2.35 22.83 -2.03
C LEU A 335 3.32 23.85 -1.46
N ASP A 336 3.12 24.20 -0.20
CA ASP A 336 4.03 25.01 0.58
C ASP A 336 5.20 24.16 1.05
N LEU A 337 6.39 24.76 1.09
CA LEU A 337 7.58 24.13 1.66
C LEU A 337 8.06 24.90 2.88
N LEU A 338 8.88 24.26 3.69
CA LEU A 338 9.55 24.90 4.81
C LEU A 338 10.99 25.21 4.40
N ARG A 339 11.42 26.44 4.58
CA ARG A 339 12.83 26.83 4.52
C ARG A 339 13.35 26.91 5.95
N ALA A 340 14.21 25.97 6.32
CA ALA A 340 14.81 25.90 7.64
C ALA A 340 16.26 26.39 7.58
N GLU A 341 16.61 27.36 8.41
CA GLU A 341 17.96 27.88 8.56
C GLU A 341 18.48 27.60 9.96
N ALA A 342 19.59 26.86 10.04
CA ALA A 342 20.22 26.49 11.30
C ALA A 342 21.74 26.33 11.10
N ALA A 343 22.54 26.82 12.04
CA ALA A 343 24.00 26.76 11.99
C ALA A 343 24.61 27.25 10.65
N GLY A 344 24.05 28.31 10.07
CA GLY A 344 24.49 28.88 8.78
C GLY A 344 24.18 28.03 7.55
N ARG A 345 23.38 26.97 7.70
CA ARG A 345 22.91 26.11 6.60
C ARG A 345 21.43 26.36 6.36
N VAL A 346 21.04 26.38 5.09
CA VAL A 346 19.64 26.51 4.66
C VAL A 346 19.22 25.20 4.02
N GLU A 347 18.18 24.59 4.59
CA GLU A 347 17.61 23.32 4.14
C GLU A 347 16.13 23.50 3.78
N VAL A 348 15.63 22.64 2.90
CA VAL A 348 14.21 22.56 2.57
C VAL A 348 13.60 21.37 3.31
N ALA A 349 12.48 21.59 3.99
CA ALA A 349 11.66 20.54 4.57
C ALA A 349 10.29 20.44 3.86
N LEU A 350 9.83 19.20 3.70
CA LEU A 350 8.51 18.84 3.17
C LEU A 350 7.51 18.54 4.29
N VAL A 351 7.99 18.21 5.49
CA VAL A 351 7.14 17.71 6.57
C VAL A 351 7.34 18.55 7.83
N MET A 352 8.55 18.58 8.38
CA MET A 352 8.81 19.24 9.66
C MET A 352 10.29 19.59 9.85
N ALA A 353 10.53 20.59 10.69
CA ALA A 353 11.83 20.89 11.27
C ALA A 353 11.64 21.11 12.77
N GLY A 354 12.70 20.93 13.56
CA GLY A 354 12.57 21.13 15.00
C GLY A 354 13.86 20.99 15.78
N VAL A 355 13.78 21.37 17.06
CA VAL A 355 14.87 21.28 18.03
C VAL A 355 14.44 20.51 19.28
N GLY A 356 15.41 19.88 19.94
CA GLY A 356 15.19 19.17 21.20
C GLY A 356 14.83 17.68 21.02
N ALA A 357 13.96 17.16 21.88
CA ALA A 357 13.71 15.72 22.03
C ALA A 357 13.22 15.01 20.76
N ASP A 358 12.59 15.71 19.80
CA ASP A 358 12.18 15.18 18.48
C ASP A 358 13.40 14.61 17.74
N ALA A 359 14.50 15.36 17.76
CA ALA A 359 15.75 15.01 17.11
C ALA A 359 16.48 13.87 17.84
N ALA A 360 16.36 13.79 19.17
CA ALA A 360 16.94 12.71 19.98
C ALA A 360 16.19 11.37 19.82
N VAL A 361 14.85 11.40 19.78
CA VAL A 361 14.01 10.22 19.51
C VAL A 361 14.30 9.63 18.13
N LEU A 362 14.54 10.48 17.12
CA LEU A 362 14.94 10.06 15.78
C LEU A 362 16.36 9.48 15.73
N ALA A 363 17.31 10.01 16.52
CA ALA A 363 18.70 9.56 16.56
C ALA A 363 18.89 8.17 17.21
N ASP A 364 18.05 7.76 18.17
CA ASP A 364 18.24 6.53 18.96
C ASP A 364 17.41 5.32 18.45
N THR A 365 16.77 5.43 17.28
CA THR A 365 15.87 4.37 16.80
C THR A 365 16.64 3.22 16.13
N ARG A 366 17.03 2.18 16.89
CA ARG A 366 17.53 0.91 16.32
C ARG A 366 16.45 0.27 15.40
N GLU A 367 16.85 -0.03 14.16
CA GLU A 367 16.05 -0.66 13.08
C GLU A 367 15.15 -1.87 13.48
N PRO A 368 15.53 -2.79 14.40
CA PRO A 368 14.76 -4.01 14.64
C PRO A 368 13.44 -3.81 15.41
N LEU A 369 13.32 -2.76 16.25
CA LEU A 369 12.10 -2.51 17.05
C LEU A 369 10.93 -1.95 16.21
N LYS A 370 11.19 -1.52 14.97
CA LYS A 370 10.20 -0.91 14.06
C LYS A 370 9.16 -1.91 13.53
N GLN A 371 9.45 -3.21 13.53
CA GLN A 371 8.60 -4.21 12.84
C GLN A 371 7.66 -4.97 13.78
N LEU A 372 7.90 -4.98 15.10
CA LEU A 372 7.18 -5.85 16.04
C LEU A 372 6.07 -5.16 16.85
N LEU A 373 6.16 -3.83 17.09
CA LEU A 373 5.34 -3.17 18.14
C LEU A 373 4.35 -2.09 17.65
N GLY A 374 4.26 -1.84 16.34
CA GLY A 374 3.27 -0.86 15.81
C GLY A 374 3.29 0.49 16.53
N ALA A 375 2.12 1.05 16.86
CA ALA A 375 1.97 2.33 17.58
C ALA A 375 2.66 2.36 18.97
N GLY A 376 2.92 1.20 19.59
CA GLY A 376 3.58 1.08 20.90
C GLY A 376 5.08 1.38 20.88
N ALA A 377 5.75 1.24 19.73
CA ALA A 377 7.17 1.56 19.60
C ALA A 377 7.47 3.04 19.85
N TYR A 378 6.53 3.94 19.51
CA TYR A 378 6.66 5.38 19.76
C TYR A 378 6.39 5.76 21.22
N LEU A 379 5.50 5.05 21.91
CA LEU A 379 5.32 5.20 23.36
C LEU A 379 6.60 4.81 24.11
N VAL A 380 7.25 3.71 23.72
CA VAL A 380 8.51 3.27 24.33
C VAL A 380 9.67 4.20 23.97
N ALA A 381 9.76 4.66 22.72
CA ALA A 381 10.82 5.59 22.29
C ALA A 381 10.62 6.99 22.90
N GLY A 382 9.41 7.53 22.88
CA GLY A 382 9.06 8.81 23.49
C GLY A 382 9.21 8.79 25.02
N ALA A 383 8.82 7.70 25.69
CA ALA A 383 8.98 7.55 27.14
C ALA A 383 10.46 7.49 27.56
N LYS A 384 11.34 6.89 26.74
CA LYS A 384 12.79 6.86 27.00
C LYS A 384 13.45 8.24 26.90
N HIS A 385 12.86 9.16 26.13
CA HIS A 385 13.37 10.51 25.92
C HIS A 385 12.62 11.58 26.76
N VAL A 386 11.71 11.16 27.65
CA VAL A 386 11.16 12.01 28.75
C VAL A 386 12.26 12.63 29.62
N THR A 387 13.47 12.08 29.55
CA THR A 387 14.68 12.54 30.26
C THR A 387 15.38 13.73 29.63
N ALA A 388 14.97 14.18 28.42
CA ALA A 388 15.53 15.39 27.81
C ALA A 388 15.22 16.60 28.70
N ARG A 389 16.27 17.20 29.28
CA ARG A 389 16.12 18.33 30.20
C ARG A 389 15.52 19.53 29.44
N PRO A 390 14.42 20.14 29.92
CA PRO A 390 13.90 21.36 29.34
C PRO A 390 14.96 22.46 29.30
N VAL A 391 15.12 23.10 28.15
CA VAL A 391 16.05 24.21 27.94
C VAL A 391 15.24 25.50 27.83
N ARG A 392 15.79 26.59 28.37
CA ARG A 392 15.19 27.91 28.22
C ARG A 392 15.23 28.31 26.74
N THR A 393 14.05 28.49 26.18
CA THR A 393 13.80 28.62 24.74
C THR A 393 12.92 29.85 24.50
N GLY A 394 13.37 30.72 23.60
CA GLY A 394 12.61 31.85 23.08
C GLY A 394 11.98 31.48 21.74
N ILE A 395 10.68 31.70 21.60
CA ILE A 395 9.94 31.47 20.36
C ILE A 395 9.35 32.81 19.90
N ALA A 396 9.84 33.33 18.78
CA ALA A 396 9.28 34.50 18.10
C ALA A 396 8.55 34.03 16.84
N VAL A 397 7.30 34.48 16.65
CA VAL A 397 6.49 34.12 15.49
C VAL A 397 6.17 35.39 14.71
N ASP A 398 6.49 35.39 13.42
CA ASP A 398 6.44 36.56 12.56
C ASP A 398 7.22 37.73 13.18
N ASP A 399 6.63 38.92 13.27
CA ASP A 399 7.28 40.12 13.83
C ASP A 399 7.04 40.29 15.35
N SER A 400 6.59 39.23 16.04
CA SER A 400 6.33 39.29 17.48
C SER A 400 7.61 39.21 18.31
N ALA A 401 7.66 39.90 19.46
CA ALA A 401 8.71 39.69 20.45
C ALA A 401 8.77 38.20 20.91
N PRO A 402 9.97 37.66 21.20
CA PRO A 402 10.13 36.27 21.61
C PRO A 402 9.43 35.99 22.95
N THR A 403 8.60 34.95 22.97
CA THR A 403 8.05 34.40 24.21
C THR A 403 9.04 33.41 24.79
N TRP A 404 9.57 33.72 25.99
CA TRP A 404 10.55 32.87 26.66
C TRP A 404 9.87 31.87 27.61
N GLY A 405 10.25 30.61 27.51
CA GLY A 405 9.78 29.53 28.37
C GLY A 405 10.80 28.40 28.47
N TYR A 406 10.44 27.31 29.13
CA TYR A 406 11.23 26.08 29.11
C TYR A 406 10.57 25.08 28.17
N ALA A 407 11.31 24.59 27.17
CA ALA A 407 10.86 23.58 26.23
C ALA A 407 11.91 22.46 26.18
N SER A 408 11.47 21.20 26.18
CA SER A 408 12.33 20.07 25.83
C SER A 408 12.14 19.66 24.36
N LEU A 409 11.13 20.20 23.69
CA LEU A 409 10.79 19.95 22.30
C LEU A 409 10.18 21.20 21.68
N VAL A 410 10.64 21.59 20.48
CA VAL A 410 9.92 22.49 19.57
C VAL A 410 9.89 21.85 18.19
N SER A 411 8.69 21.67 17.64
CA SER A 411 8.44 21.09 16.32
C SER A 411 7.67 22.09 15.47
N VAL A 412 8.11 22.29 14.24
CA VAL A 412 7.57 23.25 13.27
C VAL A 412 7.23 22.49 11.98
N GLY A 413 6.01 22.62 11.49
CA GLY A 413 5.56 21.91 10.30
C GLY A 413 4.45 22.65 9.57
N ASN A 414 4.14 22.25 8.34
CA ASN A 414 2.91 22.64 7.63
C ASN A 414 2.03 21.41 7.30
N VAL A 415 2.43 20.24 7.80
CA VAL A 415 1.65 19.01 7.79
C VAL A 415 1.56 18.46 9.21
N GLY A 416 0.46 17.76 9.50
CA GLY A 416 0.02 17.57 10.88
C GLY A 416 0.19 16.18 11.47
N GLU A 417 0.33 15.15 10.64
CA GLU A 417 0.33 13.77 11.07
C GLU A 417 1.72 13.16 11.06
N LEU A 418 2.11 12.61 12.21
CA LEU A 418 3.34 11.82 12.32
C LEU A 418 3.14 10.44 11.69
N ARG A 419 1.92 9.88 11.81
CA ARG A 419 1.46 8.61 11.21
C ARG A 419 -0.07 8.65 11.08
N PRO A 420 -0.69 7.74 10.31
CA PRO A 420 -2.15 7.69 10.20
C PRO A 420 -2.80 7.59 11.58
N GLY A 421 -3.66 8.56 11.92
CA GLY A 421 -4.37 8.62 13.21
C GLY A 421 -3.61 9.29 14.36
N VAL A 422 -2.40 9.79 14.14
CA VAL A 422 -1.61 10.50 15.16
C VAL A 422 -1.25 11.90 14.64
N ALA A 423 -2.10 12.89 14.94
CA ALA A 423 -2.00 14.26 14.45
C ALA A 423 -1.38 15.21 15.49
N LEU A 424 -0.06 15.43 15.41
CA LEU A 424 0.65 16.40 16.26
C LEU A 424 0.14 17.82 16.04
N MET A 425 -0.09 18.21 14.79
CA MET A 425 -0.62 19.51 14.39
C MET A 425 -1.94 19.32 13.62
N PRO A 426 -3.08 19.07 14.30
CA PRO A 426 -4.34 18.71 13.64
C PRO A 426 -4.95 19.82 12.78
N GLY A 427 -4.44 21.05 12.88
CA GLY A 427 -4.84 22.20 12.06
C GLY A 427 -3.94 22.48 10.86
N ALA A 428 -2.83 21.74 10.71
CA ALA A 428 -1.82 22.03 9.70
C ALA A 428 -2.32 21.74 8.28
N ASN A 429 -2.00 22.64 7.36
CA ASN A 429 -2.37 22.55 5.96
C ASN A 429 -1.19 22.98 5.08
N ALA A 430 -0.74 22.09 4.21
CA ALA A 430 0.43 22.32 3.37
C ALA A 430 0.20 23.27 2.19
N SER A 431 -0.84 24.11 2.22
CA SER A 431 -1.20 25.00 1.11
C SER A 431 -1.84 26.33 1.55
N ASP A 432 -1.84 26.63 2.85
CA ASP A 432 -2.45 27.84 3.41
C ASP A 432 -1.44 28.98 3.69
N GLY A 433 -0.17 28.77 3.36
CA GLY A 433 0.92 29.69 3.57
C GLY A 433 1.21 29.94 5.05
N ARG A 434 1.02 28.95 5.93
CA ARG A 434 1.29 29.04 7.37
C ARG A 434 2.08 27.84 7.90
N LEU A 435 2.80 28.10 8.98
CA LEU A 435 3.47 27.14 9.85
C LEU A 435 2.60 26.85 11.06
N ASP A 436 2.55 25.61 11.48
CA ASP A 436 2.07 25.16 12.78
C ASP A 436 3.29 24.84 13.65
N ILE A 437 3.33 25.44 14.84
CA ILE A 437 4.42 25.27 15.81
C ILE A 437 3.87 24.63 17.07
N VAL A 438 4.57 23.62 17.57
CA VAL A 438 4.26 22.93 18.82
C VAL A 438 5.49 22.94 19.71
N ALA A 439 5.37 23.52 20.89
CA ALA A 439 6.37 23.44 21.94
C ALA A 439 5.84 22.63 23.13
N ALA A 440 6.71 21.85 23.74
CA ALA A 440 6.36 21.02 24.88
C ALA A 440 7.52 20.87 25.86
N SER A 441 7.17 20.71 27.14
CA SER A 441 8.11 20.41 28.22
C SER A 441 7.54 19.33 29.15
N PRO A 442 7.28 18.10 28.67
CA PRO A 442 6.88 17.01 29.54
C PRO A 442 7.92 16.78 30.63
N ARG A 443 7.49 16.69 31.89
CA ARG A 443 8.38 16.47 33.06
C ARG A 443 8.31 15.03 33.56
N HIS A 444 7.26 14.30 33.21
CA HIS A 444 6.98 12.95 33.68
C HIS A 444 6.39 12.09 32.56
N ALA A 445 6.49 10.76 32.67
CA ALA A 445 5.89 9.83 31.70
C ALA A 445 4.37 10.04 31.51
N ARG A 446 3.66 10.43 32.58
CA ARG A 446 2.23 10.80 32.53
C ARG A 446 1.93 12.04 31.68
N ASP A 447 2.89 12.94 31.50
CA ASP A 447 2.73 14.14 30.66
C ASP A 447 2.80 13.72 29.19
N VAL A 448 3.75 12.86 28.84
CA VAL A 448 3.84 12.25 27.50
C VAL A 448 2.60 11.41 27.19
N LEU A 449 2.11 10.61 28.13
CA LEU A 449 0.88 9.83 27.93
C LEU A 449 -0.33 10.74 27.67
N ARG A 450 -0.46 11.84 28.41
CA ARG A 450 -1.53 12.85 28.21
C ARG A 450 -1.41 13.56 26.85
N MET A 451 -0.20 13.95 26.46
CA MET A 451 0.07 14.54 25.14
C MET A 451 -0.29 13.58 24.01
N MET A 452 0.08 12.30 24.13
CA MET A 452 -0.25 11.25 23.16
C MET A 452 -1.77 11.00 23.10
N ALA A 453 -2.44 10.89 24.25
CA ALA A 453 -3.89 10.73 24.30
C ALA A 453 -4.63 11.91 23.65
N GLY A 454 -4.19 13.14 23.91
CA GLY A 454 -4.74 14.34 23.27
C GLY A 454 -4.52 14.36 21.74
N THR A 455 -3.34 13.91 21.29
CA THR A 455 -2.99 13.77 19.87
C THR A 455 -3.86 12.72 19.17
N LEU A 456 -4.10 11.57 19.81
CA LEU A 456 -4.98 10.50 19.30
C LEU A 456 -6.45 10.93 19.28
N ALA A 457 -6.89 11.70 20.27
CA ALA A 457 -8.24 12.26 20.31
C ALA A 457 -8.45 13.42 19.32
N GLY A 458 -7.42 13.83 18.56
CA GLY A 458 -7.48 14.97 17.64
C GLY A 458 -7.75 16.30 18.36
N SER A 459 -7.48 16.37 19.66
CA SER A 459 -7.80 17.55 20.47
C SER A 459 -6.91 18.73 20.08
N ARG A 460 -7.54 19.82 19.64
CA ARG A 460 -6.85 21.12 19.42
C ARG A 460 -6.37 21.76 20.73
N ARG A 461 -6.91 21.33 21.89
CA ARG A 461 -6.64 21.88 23.23
C ARG A 461 -5.83 20.94 24.12
N GLY A 462 -4.95 20.11 23.54
CA GLY A 462 -4.16 19.15 24.31
C GLY A 462 -3.42 19.83 25.46
N HIS A 463 -3.69 19.41 26.70
CA HIS A 463 -3.01 19.94 27.89
C HIS A 463 -1.50 19.64 27.82
N GLY A 464 -0.67 20.66 28.03
CA GLY A 464 0.80 20.54 28.03
C GLY A 464 1.49 20.74 26.68
N LEU A 465 0.77 21.25 25.67
CA LEU A 465 1.31 21.67 24.38
C LEU A 465 1.05 23.14 24.15
N ASP A 466 2.10 23.94 24.02
CA ASP A 466 2.00 25.30 23.55
C ASP A 466 1.97 25.28 22.03
N ARG A 467 0.99 25.97 21.43
CA ARG A 467 0.75 25.97 20.00
C ARG A 467 0.79 27.38 19.44
N TYR A 468 1.52 27.57 18.36
CA TYR A 468 1.61 28.83 17.65
C TYR A 468 1.35 28.63 16.15
N ARG A 469 1.02 29.72 15.45
CA ARG A 469 0.81 29.72 14.01
C ARG A 469 1.27 31.04 13.41
N GLY A 470 2.02 30.98 12.31
CA GLY A 470 2.57 32.16 11.64
C GLY A 470 3.13 31.82 10.26
N ARG A 471 3.90 32.71 9.65
CA ARG A 471 4.63 32.47 8.40
C ARG A 471 6.12 32.23 8.64
N ARG A 472 6.66 32.84 9.68
CA ARG A 472 8.05 32.67 10.11
C ARG A 472 8.07 32.37 11.60
N VAL A 473 8.99 31.51 12.02
CA VAL A 473 9.29 31.29 13.43
C VAL A 473 10.79 31.31 13.63
N GLU A 474 11.24 32.00 14.67
CA GLU A 474 12.61 31.97 15.15
C GLU A 474 12.62 31.34 16.54
N VAL A 475 13.36 30.24 16.66
CA VAL A 475 13.54 29.49 17.90
C VAL A 475 14.97 29.70 18.36
N THR A 476 15.15 30.31 19.53
CA THR A 476 16.46 30.53 20.16
C THR A 476 16.55 29.73 21.45
N THR A 477 17.65 29.03 21.67
CA THR A 477 17.92 28.28 22.91
C THR A 477 19.18 28.78 23.61
N GLU A 478 19.16 28.85 24.94
CA GLU A 478 20.32 29.30 25.72
C GLU A 478 21.51 28.31 25.68
N GLN A 479 21.24 27.06 25.31
CA GLN A 479 22.24 26.01 25.16
C GLN A 479 22.08 25.32 23.81
N PRO A 480 23.17 24.76 23.23
CA PRO A 480 23.08 23.98 22.02
C PRO A 480 22.19 22.74 22.21
N VAL A 481 21.17 22.60 21.36
CA VAL A 481 20.25 21.46 21.36
C VAL A 481 20.22 20.80 19.98
N PRO A 482 19.95 19.48 19.89
CA PRO A 482 19.91 18.80 18.61
C PRO A 482 18.80 19.37 17.71
N CYS A 483 19.13 19.57 16.44
CA CYS A 483 18.25 20.09 15.39
C CYS A 483 18.01 19.02 14.32
N GLN A 484 16.79 18.94 13.80
CA GLN A 484 16.43 18.05 12.69
C GLN A 484 15.61 18.77 11.62
N VAL A 485 15.75 18.31 10.38
CA VAL A 485 14.92 18.69 9.23
C VAL A 485 14.48 17.43 8.50
N ASP A 486 13.17 17.16 8.47
CA ASP A 486 12.55 15.93 7.93
C ASP A 486 13.19 14.63 8.44
N GLY A 487 13.67 14.64 9.68
CA GLY A 487 14.32 13.50 10.33
C GLY A 487 15.84 13.41 10.15
N ASP A 488 16.45 14.28 9.34
CA ASP A 488 17.90 14.37 9.21
C ASP A 488 18.47 15.33 10.26
N VAL A 489 19.46 14.87 11.04
CA VAL A 489 20.06 15.64 12.13
C VAL A 489 21.09 16.62 11.58
N LEU A 490 20.92 17.91 11.87
CA LEU A 490 21.84 18.99 11.48
C LEU A 490 22.92 19.29 12.54
N GLY A 491 22.90 18.57 13.67
CA GLY A 491 23.78 18.78 14.80
C GLY A 491 23.12 19.62 15.90
N ASN A 492 23.93 20.12 16.84
CA ASN A 492 23.45 20.96 17.92
C ASN A 492 23.48 22.43 17.53
N VAL A 493 22.38 23.15 17.76
CA VAL A 493 22.20 24.55 17.38
C VAL A 493 21.64 25.36 18.54
N THR A 494 21.89 26.66 18.54
CA THR A 494 21.28 27.62 19.47
C THR A 494 20.19 28.45 18.80
N SER A 495 20.08 28.39 17.47
CA SER A 495 19.03 29.06 16.70
C SER A 495 18.54 28.19 15.55
N LEU A 496 17.23 28.23 15.33
CA LEU A 496 16.54 27.66 14.18
C LEU A 496 15.52 28.68 13.69
N THR A 497 15.66 29.16 12.45
CA THR A 497 14.62 29.94 11.79
C THR A 497 13.91 29.05 10.77
N VAL A 498 12.59 29.03 10.81
CA VAL A 498 11.78 28.33 9.81
C VAL A 498 10.81 29.32 9.18
N GLU A 499 10.79 29.36 7.86
CA GLU A 499 9.88 30.20 7.08
C GLU A 499 9.08 29.31 6.11
N VAL A 500 7.77 29.56 6.00
CA VAL A 500 6.97 28.94 4.95
C VAL A 500 7.29 29.61 3.62
N VAL A 501 7.47 28.80 2.58
CA VAL A 501 7.57 29.26 1.19
C VAL A 501 6.23 28.92 0.53
N PRO A 502 5.29 29.88 0.41
CA PRO A 502 3.95 29.61 -0.08
C PRO A 502 3.98 29.17 -1.55
N SER A 503 3.18 28.17 -1.89
CA SER A 503 3.05 27.62 -3.25
C SER A 503 4.41 27.32 -3.91
N ALA A 504 5.38 26.89 -3.11
CA ALA A 504 6.75 26.69 -3.55
C ALA A 504 6.88 25.66 -4.67
N LEU A 505 6.08 24.59 -4.66
CA LEU A 505 6.01 23.65 -5.77
C LEU A 505 4.57 23.26 -6.10
N ARG A 506 4.39 22.59 -7.23
CA ARG A 506 3.12 22.02 -7.67
C ARG A 506 3.14 20.52 -7.43
N ILE A 507 2.07 19.94 -6.88
CA ILE A 507 1.99 18.50 -6.59
C ILE A 507 0.74 17.85 -7.20
N ARG A 508 0.91 16.63 -7.72
CA ARG A 508 -0.15 15.76 -8.24
C ARG A 508 -0.91 15.10 -7.08
N THR A 509 -2.21 15.35 -6.99
CA THR A 509 -3.11 14.85 -5.94
C THR A 509 -4.42 14.34 -6.55
N ARG A 510 -5.30 13.74 -5.74
CA ARG A 510 -6.59 13.22 -6.22
C ARG A 510 -7.51 14.29 -6.80
#